data_AF-A0A2Z6QZ49-F1
#
_entry.id   AF-A0A2Z6QZ49-F1
#
_cell.length_a   1.000
_cell.length_b   1.000
_cell.length_c   1.000
_cell.angle_alpha   90.00
_cell.angle_beta   90.00
_cell.angle_gamma   90.00
#
_symmetry.space_group_name_H-M   'P 1'
#
loop_
_entity.id
_entity.type
_entity.pdbx_description
1 polymer ?
#
loop_
_entity_poly.entity_id
_entity_poly.type
_entity_poly.pdbx_seq_one_letter_code
_entity_poly.pdbx_strand_id
1 'polypeptide(L)'
;MCLELELALKEFVLRYQHQIILSDAILIEKAKLLASELEILKDTLQFSSGWLQGFKKRNKNHQEKLHGEAASSDQTAIDEALPLLRNKCASYSLERIYNMDETALFYQLESD
;
A
#
# COMPACT_ATOMS: atom_id res chain seq x y z
N MET A 1 -15.01 22.43 0.07
CA MET A 1 -13.93 21.44 0.30
C MET A 1 -12.70 22.23 0.68
N CYS A 2 -12.15 22.02 1.88
CA CYS A 2 -10.97 22.75 2.31
C CYS A 2 -9.74 22.22 1.55
N LEU A 3 -9.16 23.05 0.69
CA LEU A 3 -7.99 22.69 -0.13
C LEU A 3 -6.77 22.34 0.74
N GLU A 4 -6.61 23.02 1.87
CA GLU A 4 -5.51 22.78 2.82
C GLU A 4 -5.61 21.38 3.44
N LEU A 5 -6.80 20.97 3.86
CA LEU A 5 -7.05 19.61 4.36
C LEU A 5 -6.78 18.55 3.28
N GLU A 6 -7.22 18.80 2.03
CA GLU A 6 -7.02 17.86 0.93
C GLU A 6 -5.53 17.69 0.58
N LEU A 7 -4.76 18.78 0.59
CA LEU A 7 -3.31 18.74 0.37
C LEU A 7 -2.58 18.03 1.52
N ALA A 8 -2.88 18.37 2.77
CA ALA A 8 -2.24 17.76 3.94
C ALA A 8 -2.51 16.24 4.01
N LEU A 9 -3.74 15.83 3.71
CA LEU A 9 -4.09 14.40 3.67
C LEU A 9 -3.42 13.69 2.49
N LYS A 10 -3.27 14.34 1.33
CA LYS A 10 -2.54 13.79 0.20
C LYS A 10 -1.06 13.60 0.51
N GLU A 11 -0.42 14.57 1.15
CA GLU A 11 0.98 14.47 1.56
C GLU A 11 1.18 13.31 2.54
N PHE A 12 0.27 13.16 3.50
CA PHE A 12 0.27 12.00 4.40
C PHE A 12 0.18 10.68 3.64
N VAL A 13 -0.74 10.55 2.68
CA VAL A 13 -0.85 9.34 1.86
C VAL A 13 0.46 9.05 1.13
N LEU A 14 1.03 10.04 0.43
CA LEU A 14 2.26 9.87 -0.34
C LEU A 14 3.44 9.45 0.52
N ARG A 15 3.54 9.97 1.75
CA ARG A 15 4.64 9.66 2.67
C ARG A 15 4.61 8.23 3.21
N TYR A 16 3.41 7.66 3.35
CA TYR A 16 3.22 6.39 4.07
C TYR A 16 2.70 5.25 3.19
N GLN A 17 2.28 5.50 1.94
CA GLN A 17 1.72 4.48 1.05
C GLN A 17 2.68 3.31 0.77
N HIS A 18 3.99 3.50 0.89
CA HIS A 18 5.00 2.44 0.65
C HIS A 18 5.46 1.75 1.94
N GLN A 19 5.07 2.25 3.11
CA GLN A 19 5.53 1.74 4.41
C GLN A 19 4.42 0.99 5.15
N ILE A 20 3.16 1.38 4.95
CA ILE A 20 2.01 0.81 5.64
C ILE A 20 0.80 0.70 4.71
N ILE A 21 -0.03 -0.31 4.96
CA ILE A 21 -1.33 -0.42 4.29
C ILE A 21 -2.25 0.67 4.87
N LEU A 22 -2.52 1.69 4.05
CA LEU A 22 -3.42 2.77 4.41
C LEU A 22 -4.87 2.36 4.19
N SER A 23 -5.50 1.85 5.25
CA SER A 23 -6.92 1.52 5.26
C SER A 23 -7.80 2.78 5.31
N ASP A 24 -9.05 2.64 4.88
CA ASP A 24 -10.02 3.73 4.85
C ASP A 24 -10.27 4.33 6.24
N ALA A 25 -10.23 3.49 7.28
CA ALA A 25 -10.34 3.93 8.66
C ALA A 25 -9.17 4.83 9.09
N ILE A 26 -7.93 4.47 8.71
CA ILE A 26 -6.73 5.28 9.00
C ILE A 26 -6.82 6.63 8.30
N LEU A 27 -7.25 6.64 7.03
CA LEU A 27 -7.42 7.88 6.26
C LEU A 27 -8.48 8.80 6.86
N ILE A 28 -9.60 8.23 7.32
CA ILE A 28 -10.67 8.99 7.98
C ILE A 28 -10.18 9.58 9.31
N GLU A 29 -9.52 8.79 10.16
CA GLU A 29 -9.02 9.29 11.44
C GLU A 29 -7.93 10.36 11.24
N LYS A 30 -7.02 10.16 10.28
CA LYS A 30 -6.02 11.18 9.97
C LYS A 30 -6.65 12.47 9.43
N ALA A 31 -7.69 12.35 8.60
CA ALA A 31 -8.42 13.52 8.10
C ALA A 31 -9.12 14.29 9.22
N LYS A 32 -9.70 13.62 10.22
CA LYS A 32 -10.30 14.26 11.40
C LYS A 32 -9.26 14.98 12.26
N LEU A 33 -8.09 14.39 12.45
CA LEU A 33 -6.98 15.00 13.17
C LEU A 33 -6.51 16.28 12.46
N LEU A 34 -6.24 16.19 11.16
CA LEU A 34 -5.82 17.34 10.35
C LEU A 34 -6.89 18.44 10.34
N ALA A 35 -8.17 18.08 10.30
CA ALA A 35 -9.24 19.07 10.35
C ALA A 35 -9.34 19.77 11.71
N SER A 36 -9.06 19.05 12.80
CA SER A 36 -8.97 19.66 14.14
C SER A 36 -7.77 20.60 14.24
N GLU A 37 -6.62 20.20 13.69
CA GLU A 37 -5.39 21.01 13.66
C GLU A 37 -5.54 22.29 12.81
N LEU A 38 -6.31 22.22 11.72
CA LEU A 38 -6.61 23.35 10.83
C LEU A 38 -7.82 24.18 11.30
N GLU A 39 -8.34 23.93 12.50
CA GLU A 39 -9.52 24.61 13.08
C GLU A 39 -10.75 24.61 12.16
N ILE A 40 -10.89 23.56 11.34
CA ILE A 40 -12.02 23.42 10.42
C ILE A 40 -13.26 23.05 11.24
N LEU A 41 -14.29 23.89 11.17
CA LEU A 41 -15.58 23.66 11.82
C LEU A 41 -16.12 22.26 11.52
N LYS A 42 -16.30 21.46 12.58
CA LYS A 42 -16.80 20.07 12.55
C LYS A 42 -18.10 19.90 11.76
N ASP A 43 -18.94 20.93 11.73
CA ASP A 43 -20.25 20.91 11.07
C ASP A 43 -20.16 21.11 9.54
N THR A 44 -18.98 21.52 9.04
CA THR A 44 -18.76 21.82 7.61
C THR A 44 -18.34 20.59 6.80
N LEU A 45 -17.78 19.57 7.46
CA LEU A 45 -17.13 18.43 6.82
C LEU A 45 -17.53 17.13 7.49
N GLN A 46 -18.39 16.37 6.81
CA GLN A 46 -18.67 15.00 7.18
C GLN A 46 -17.66 14.06 6.52
N PHE A 47 -16.84 13.40 7.35
CA PHE A 47 -15.88 12.36 6.94
C PHE A 47 -16.59 11.03 6.64
N SER A 48 -17.61 11.09 5.78
CA SER A 48 -18.35 9.92 5.33
C SER A 48 -17.53 9.09 4.35
N SER A 49 -17.95 7.84 4.11
CA SER A 49 -17.40 6.99 3.06
C SER A 49 -17.45 7.67 1.69
N GLY A 50 -18.52 8.41 1.39
CA GLY A 50 -18.67 9.17 0.15
C GLY A 50 -17.65 10.30 -0.01
N TRP A 51 -17.34 11.01 1.09
CA TRP A 51 -16.28 12.03 1.07
C TRP A 51 -14.92 11.41 0.76
N LEU A 52 -14.59 10.28 1.40
CA LEU A 52 -13.33 9.58 1.19
C LEU A 52 -13.22 9.03 -0.24
N GLN A 53 -14.29 8.46 -0.79
CA GLN A 53 -14.32 8.03 -2.19
C GLN A 53 -14.08 9.19 -3.15
N GLY A 54 -14.69 10.34 -2.88
CA GLY A 54 -14.44 11.57 -3.63
C GLY A 54 -12.97 12.00 -3.56
N PHE A 55 -12.37 11.98 -2.36
CA PHE A 55 -10.95 12.27 -2.16
C PHE A 55 -10.05 11.32 -2.97
N LYS A 56 -10.30 10.01 -2.90
CA LYS A 56 -9.55 9.00 -3.68
C LYS A 56 -9.67 9.24 -5.19
N LYS A 57 -10.88 9.52 -5.67
CA LYS A 57 -11.16 9.78 -7.09
C LYS A 57 -10.44 11.03 -7.60
N ARG A 58 -10.42 12.12 -6.83
CA ARG A 58 -9.74 13.38 -7.20
C ARG A 58 -8.23 13.26 -7.16
N ASN A 59 -7.70 12.53 -6.18
CA ASN A 59 -6.26 12.42 -5.99
C ASN A 59 -5.63 11.28 -6.80
N LYS A 60 -6.41 10.56 -7.63
CA LYS A 60 -5.97 9.36 -8.35
C LYS A 60 -5.15 8.45 -7.44
N ASN A 61 -5.58 8.31 -6.19
CA ASN A 61 -5.09 7.26 -5.31
C ASN A 61 -5.68 5.96 -5.86
N HIS A 62 -5.13 5.48 -6.97
CA HIS A 62 -5.09 4.08 -7.24
C HIS A 62 -4.44 3.51 -5.98
N GLN A 63 -5.26 2.90 -5.13
CA GLN A 63 -4.77 1.84 -4.28
C GLN A 63 -4.25 0.81 -5.27
N GLU A 64 -3.03 1.02 -5.78
CA GLU A 64 -2.21 -0.07 -6.24
C GLU A 64 -2.21 -0.98 -5.03
N LYS A 65 -2.95 -2.09 -5.13
CA LYS A 65 -2.76 -3.23 -4.26
C LYS A 65 -1.24 -3.38 -4.21
N LEU A 66 -0.64 -3.08 -3.05
CA LEU A 66 0.78 -3.29 -2.82
C LEU A 66 0.99 -4.78 -3.06
N HIS A 67 1.37 -5.11 -4.28
CA HIS A 67 1.56 -6.47 -4.71
C HIS A 67 2.96 -6.82 -4.29
N GLY A 68 3.06 -7.41 -3.10
CA GLY A 68 4.27 -8.02 -2.58
C GLY A 68 5.36 -7.03 -2.13
N GLU A 69 6.28 -7.57 -1.35
CA GLU A 69 7.45 -6.95 -0.71
C GLU A 69 8.46 -6.30 -1.69
N ALA A 70 8.12 -6.17 -2.97
CA ALA A 70 8.98 -5.63 -4.01
C ALA A 70 9.33 -4.15 -3.79
N ALA A 71 8.46 -3.38 -3.14
CA ALA A 71 8.64 -1.94 -2.96
C ALA A 71 9.72 -1.55 -1.92
N SER A 72 10.25 -2.50 -1.14
CA SER A 72 11.28 -2.26 -0.11
C SER A 72 12.63 -2.90 -0.42
N SER A 73 12.80 -3.47 -1.62
CA SER A 73 14.01 -4.21 -1.96
C SER A 73 15.14 -3.26 -2.37
N ASP A 74 16.34 -3.49 -1.83
CA ASP A 74 17.56 -2.76 -2.22
C ASP A 74 17.95 -3.15 -3.64
N GLN A 75 17.84 -2.21 -4.57
CA GLN A 75 18.14 -2.43 -5.98
C GLN A 75 19.59 -2.89 -6.18
N THR A 76 20.52 -2.43 -5.35
CA THR A 76 21.93 -2.81 -5.41
C THR A 76 22.10 -4.29 -5.06
N ALA A 77 21.44 -4.74 -4.00
CA ALA A 77 21.44 -6.14 -3.59
C ALA A 77 20.75 -7.04 -4.63
N ILE A 78 19.69 -6.55 -5.28
CA ILE A 78 19.02 -7.26 -6.38
C ILE A 78 19.96 -7.43 -7.57
N ASP A 79 20.65 -6.37 -7.98
CA ASP A 79 21.53 -6.36 -9.15
C ASP A 79 22.72 -7.31 -8.96
N GLU A 80 23.22 -7.47 -7.74
CA GLU A 80 24.25 -8.46 -7.39
C GLU A 80 23.70 -9.89 -7.29
N ALA A 81 22.52 -10.08 -6.71
CA ALA A 81 21.95 -11.41 -6.46
C ALA A 81 21.34 -12.07 -7.72
N LEU A 82 20.77 -11.28 -8.63
CA LEU A 82 20.14 -11.78 -9.86
C LEU A 82 21.05 -12.65 -10.74
N PRO A 83 22.28 -12.23 -11.09
CA PRO A 83 23.17 -13.07 -11.91
C PRO A 83 23.57 -14.37 -11.19
N LEU A 84 23.76 -14.34 -9.87
CA LEU A 84 24.08 -15.52 -9.06
C LEU A 84 22.91 -16.53 -9.07
N LEU A 85 21.69 -16.04 -8.87
CA LEU A 85 20.47 -16.86 -8.92
C LEU A 85 20.26 -17.46 -10.31
N ARG A 86 20.43 -16.67 -11.38
CA ARG A 86 20.32 -17.15 -12.77
C ARG A 86 21.32 -18.28 -13.07
N ASN A 87 22.58 -18.10 -12.67
CA ASN A 87 23.60 -19.13 -12.84
C ASN A 87 23.27 -20.41 -12.06
N LYS A 88 22.72 -20.27 -10.85
CA LYS A 88 22.29 -21.42 -10.05
C LYS A 88 21.09 -22.14 -10.68
N CYS A 89 20.09 -21.39 -11.16
CA CYS A 89 18.92 -21.92 -11.84
C CYS A 89 19.25 -22.58 -13.18
N ALA A 90 20.29 -22.12 -13.89
CA ALA A 90 20.72 -22.73 -15.15
C ALA A 90 21.17 -24.20 -15.01
N SER A 91 21.53 -24.63 -13.78
CA SER A 91 21.86 -26.03 -13.49
C SER A 91 20.64 -26.95 -13.36
N TYR A 92 19.42 -26.38 -13.32
CA TYR A 92 18.17 -27.12 -13.20
C TYR A 92 17.36 -27.03 -14.50
N SER A 93 16.66 -28.09 -14.85
CA SER A 93 15.65 -28.04 -15.92
C SER A 93 14.47 -27.16 -15.49
N LEU A 94 13.81 -26.50 -16.45
CA LEU A 94 12.66 -25.61 -16.17
C LEU A 94 11.54 -26.31 -15.39
N GLU A 95 11.35 -27.62 -15.62
CA GLU A 95 10.38 -28.47 -14.90
C GLU A 95 10.67 -28.60 -13.40
N ARG A 96 11.87 -28.22 -12.95
CA ARG A 96 12.30 -28.25 -11.54
C ARG A 96 12.39 -26.87 -10.91
N ILE A 97 12.00 -25.82 -11.63
CA ILE A 97 11.96 -24.44 -11.14
C ILE A 97 10.50 -24.08 -10.89
N TYR A 98 10.12 -24.01 -9.62
CA TYR A 98 8.75 -23.71 -9.19
C TYR A 98 8.68 -22.27 -8.69
N ASN A 99 7.63 -21.54 -9.09
CA ASN A 99 7.31 -20.24 -8.50
C ASN A 99 6.47 -20.48 -7.24
N MET A 100 6.98 -20.04 -6.07
CA MET A 100 6.35 -20.27 -4.77
C MET A 100 5.95 -18.95 -4.08
N ASP A 101 5.71 -17.90 -4.86
CA ASP A 101 5.36 -16.55 -4.37
C ASP A 101 3.96 -16.47 -3.73
N GLU A 102 3.03 -17.40 -4.04
CA GLU A 102 1.64 -17.34 -3.54
C GLU A 102 1.19 -18.54 -2.68
N THR A 103 2.04 -19.53 -2.38
CA THR A 103 1.60 -20.81 -1.74
C THR A 103 1.86 -20.93 -0.23
N ALA A 104 1.84 -19.82 0.53
CA ALA A 104 2.00 -19.87 1.99
C ALA A 104 0.69 -20.11 2.78
N LEU A 105 -0.49 -20.06 2.13
CA LEU A 105 -1.78 -19.93 2.83
C LEU A 105 -2.68 -21.18 2.83
N PHE A 106 -2.14 -22.40 2.90
CA PHE A 106 -2.98 -23.62 2.97
C PHE A 106 -2.58 -24.65 4.04
N TYR A 107 -1.62 -24.36 4.92
CA TYR A 107 -1.18 -25.34 5.95
C TYR A 107 -2.00 -25.34 7.25
N GLN A 108 -3.11 -24.59 7.37
CA GLN A 108 -3.94 -24.52 8.59
C GLN A 108 -5.45 -24.70 8.35
N LEU A 109 -5.84 -25.52 7.37
CA LEU A 109 -7.19 -26.10 7.35
C LEU A 109 -7.05 -27.59 7.66
N GLU A 110 -6.89 -27.91 8.95
CA GLU A 110 -7.29 -29.23 9.44
C GLU A 110 -8.77 -29.41 9.07
N SER A 111 -9.04 -30.51 8.38
CA SER A 111 -10.40 -30.95 8.05
C SER A 111 -11.08 -31.44 9.33
N ASP A 112 -12.39 -31.20 9.44
CA ASP A 112 -13.27 -31.63 10.56
C ASP A 112 -13.01 -33.07 11.06
#